data_AF-A0A2L2WS50-F1
#
_entry.id   AF-A0A2L2WS50-F1
#
_cell.length_a   1.000
_cell.length_b   1.000
_cell.length_c   1.000
_cell.angle_alpha   90.00
_cell.angle_beta   90.00
_cell.angle_gamma   90.00
#
_symmetry.space_group_name_H-M   'P 1'
#
loop_
_entity.id
_entity.type
_entity.pdbx_description
1 polymer ?
#
loop_
_entity_poly.entity_id
_entity_poly.type
_entity_poly.pdbx_seq_one_letter_code
_entity_poly.pdbx_strand_id
1 'polypeptide(L)'
;MFSESKVTEIYYICKEFAIQQEKYIIKDTSHKHRNKSNRMSDADVIVILILFHSGNFRCFKHYYQEYACKYLTHLSPKRVPYNRFVELEKECCFY
;
A
#
# COMPACT_ATOMS: atom_id res chain seq x y z
N MET A 1 -11.17 8.41 13.51
CA MET A 1 -10.51 7.16 13.07
C MET A 1 -11.53 6.37 12.27
N PHE A 2 -11.17 5.76 11.14
CA PHE A 2 -12.13 4.99 10.33
C PHE A 2 -12.63 3.77 11.11
N SER A 3 -13.90 3.39 10.90
CA SER A 3 -14.39 2.10 11.39
C SER A 3 -13.70 0.98 10.65
N GLU A 4 -13.52 -0.17 11.30
CA GLU A 4 -12.91 -1.35 10.68
C GLU A 4 -13.62 -1.73 9.38
N SER A 5 -14.96 -1.72 9.37
CA SER A 5 -15.76 -2.00 8.17
C SER A 5 -15.39 -1.10 6.98
N LYS A 6 -15.16 0.20 7.23
CA LYS A 6 -14.83 1.17 6.18
C LYS A 6 -13.39 0.99 5.70
N VAL A 7 -12.48 0.61 6.59
CA VAL A 7 -11.11 0.25 6.21
C VAL A 7 -11.11 -1.00 5.33
N THR A 8 -11.88 -2.04 5.69
CA THR A 8 -12.03 -3.26 4.90
C THR A 8 -12.62 -2.98 3.52
N GLU A 9 -13.65 -2.13 3.44
CA GLU A 9 -14.25 -1.73 2.17
C GLU A 9 -13.23 -1.06 1.24
N ILE A 10 -12.48 -0.07 1.74
CA ILE A 10 -11.41 0.60 0.99
C ILE A 10 -10.36 -0.42 0.52
N TYR A 11 -10.00 -1.38 1.38
CA TYR A 11 -9.05 -2.42 1.03
C TYR A 11 -9.50 -3.27 -0.17
N TYR A 12 -10.76 -3.72 -0.17
CA TYR A 12 -11.30 -4.51 -1.28
C TYR A 12 -11.35 -3.70 -2.59
N ILE A 13 -11.73 -2.42 -2.52
CA ILE A 13 -11.74 -1.54 -3.70
C ILE A 13 -10.33 -1.40 -4.29
N CYS A 14 -9.32 -1.15 -3.46
CA CYS A 14 -7.92 -1.04 -3.91
C CYS A 14 -7.40 -2.35 -4.48
N LYS A 15 -7.80 -3.49 -3.92
CA LYS A 15 -7.41 -4.81 -4.43
C LYS A 15 -7.98 -5.08 -5.81
N GLU A 16 -9.26 -4.81 -6.02
CA GLU A 16 -9.90 -4.92 -7.33
C GLU A 16 -9.25 -3.96 -8.35
N PHE A 17 -8.97 -2.73 -7.92
CA PHE A 17 -8.27 -1.76 -8.77
C PHE A 17 -6.88 -2.24 -9.20
N ALA A 18 -6.08 -2.80 -8.29
CA ALA A 18 -4.76 -3.36 -8.61
C ALA A 18 -4.85 -4.52 -9.62
N ILE A 19 -5.86 -5.38 -9.50
CA ILE A 19 -6.13 -6.47 -10.46
C ILE A 19 -6.48 -5.92 -11.84
N GLN A 20 -7.30 -4.87 -11.90
CA GLN A 20 -7.64 -4.24 -13.18
C GLN A 20 -6.43 -3.54 -13.80
N GLN A 21 -5.62 -2.84 -13.00
CA GLN A 21 -4.39 -2.20 -13.50
C GLN A 21 -3.43 -3.19 -14.15
N GLU A 22 -3.25 -4.39 -13.59
CA GLU A 22 -2.33 -5.39 -14.17
C GLU A 22 -2.71 -5.77 -15.61
N LYS A 23 -3.99 -5.66 -16.00
CA LYS A 23 -4.44 -5.92 -17.38
C LYS A 23 -3.99 -4.85 -18.37
N TYR A 24 -3.78 -3.63 -17.91
CA TYR A 24 -3.50 -2.47 -18.77
C TYR A 24 -2.06 -1.94 -18.62
N ILE A 25 -1.32 -2.40 -17.60
CA ILE A 25 0.10 -2.07 -17.44
C ILE A 25 0.91 -2.79 -18.54
N ILE A 26 1.56 -2.00 -19.38
CA ILE A 26 2.59 -2.48 -20.31
C ILE A 26 3.82 -2.79 -19.47
N LYS A 27 4.06 -4.08 -19.21
CA LYS A 27 5.26 -4.52 -18.48
C LYS A 27 6.49 -4.15 -19.30
N ASP A 28 7.34 -3.29 -18.76
CA ASP A 28 8.65 -3.03 -19.35
C ASP A 28 9.46 -4.35 -19.32
N THR A 29 9.63 -4.96 -20.49
CA THR A 29 10.38 -6.21 -20.65
C THR A 29 11.89 -6.00 -20.64
N SER A 30 12.37 -4.75 -20.73
CA SER A 30 13.81 -4.43 -20.81
C SER A 30 14.54 -4.65 -19.49
N HIS A 31 13.86 -4.47 -18.36
CA HIS A 31 14.41 -4.63 -17.02
C HIS A 31 13.65 -5.72 -16.25
N LYS A 32 14.28 -6.90 -16.10
CA LYS A 32 13.78 -7.96 -15.21
C LYS A 32 13.78 -7.45 -13.76
N HIS A 33 12.63 -7.00 -13.28
CA HIS A 33 12.44 -6.73 -11.86
C HIS A 33 12.60 -8.05 -11.08
N ARG A 34 13.54 -8.08 -10.14
CA ARG A 34 13.79 -9.23 -9.28
C ARG A 34 12.57 -9.45 -8.39
N ASN A 35 11.95 -10.63 -8.49
CA ASN A 35 10.84 -10.99 -7.63
C ASN A 35 11.32 -11.08 -6.18
N LYS A 36 10.94 -10.11 -5.33
CA LYS A 36 11.35 -10.04 -3.92
C LYS A 36 10.22 -10.64 -3.08
N SER A 37 10.45 -11.84 -2.52
CA SER A 37 9.43 -12.63 -1.79
C SER A 37 8.77 -11.89 -0.60
N ASN A 38 9.41 -10.82 -0.11
CA ASN A 38 8.95 -9.99 1.01
C ASN A 38 8.44 -8.59 0.58
N ARG A 39 7.85 -8.46 -0.62
CA ARG A 39 7.24 -7.20 -1.09
C ARG A 39 5.83 -7.04 -0.49
N MET A 40 5.55 -5.87 0.09
CA MET A 40 4.20 -5.40 0.42
C MET A 40 3.44 -5.19 -0.89
N SER A 41 2.15 -5.54 -0.97
CA SER A 41 1.43 -5.42 -2.24
C SER A 41 1.14 -3.96 -2.59
N ASP A 42 1.01 -3.66 -3.88
CA ASP A 42 0.71 -2.29 -4.35
C ASP A 42 -0.65 -1.83 -3.81
N ALA A 43 -1.64 -2.73 -3.70
CA ALA A 43 -2.92 -2.46 -3.06
C ALA A 43 -2.75 -2.07 -1.57
N ASP A 44 -1.91 -2.77 -0.81
CA ASP A 44 -1.62 -2.42 0.59
C ASP A 44 -1.02 -1.02 0.72
N VAL A 45 -0.07 -0.69 -0.17
CA VAL A 45 0.57 0.64 -0.21
C VAL A 45 -0.47 1.72 -0.46
N ILE A 46 -1.32 1.55 -1.48
CA ILE A 46 -2.37 2.51 -1.84
C ILE A 46 -3.38 2.69 -0.70
N VAL A 47 -3.81 1.61 -0.04
CA VAL A 47 -4.75 1.67 1.10
C VAL A 47 -4.15 2.50 2.24
N ILE A 48 -2.90 2.26 2.60
CA ILE A 48 -2.20 2.99 3.66
C ILE A 48 -2.14 4.49 3.34
N LEU A 49 -1.87 4.86 2.09
CA LEU A 49 -1.85 6.25 1.63
C LEU A 49 -3.24 6.90 1.65
N ILE A 50 -4.26 6.22 1.15
CA ILE A 50 -5.65 6.72 1.17
C ILE A 50 -6.10 6.99 2.60
N LEU A 51 -5.85 6.05 3.52
CA LEU A 51 -6.22 6.20 4.92
C LEU A 51 -5.43 7.31 5.62
N PHE A 52 -4.18 7.52 5.25
CA PHE A 52 -3.36 8.64 5.73
C PHE A 52 -3.99 9.98 5.34
N HIS A 53 -4.21 10.18 4.04
CA HIS A 53 -4.75 11.42 3.49
C HIS A 53 -6.16 11.69 4.00
N SER A 54 -7.00 10.66 4.10
CA SER A 54 -8.37 10.81 4.57
C SER A 54 -8.46 10.96 6.10
N GLY A 55 -7.42 10.54 6.83
CA GLY A 55 -7.36 10.60 8.29
C GLY A 55 -6.83 11.93 8.85
N ASN A 56 -6.46 12.89 8.00
CA ASN A 56 -5.90 14.20 8.38
C ASN A 56 -4.64 14.11 9.28
N PHE A 57 -3.82 13.08 9.09
CA PHE A 57 -2.56 12.95 9.82
C PHE A 57 -1.51 13.92 9.27
N ARG A 58 -0.77 14.59 10.16
CA ARG A 58 0.24 15.58 9.76
C ARG A 58 1.56 14.98 9.28
N CYS A 59 1.96 13.84 9.85
CA CYS A 59 3.26 13.21 9.61
C CYS A 59 3.07 11.76 9.19
N PHE A 60 3.45 11.43 7.96
CA PHE A 60 3.29 10.09 7.41
C PHE A 60 4.10 9.05 8.18
N LYS A 61 5.34 9.36 8.55
CA LYS A 61 6.21 8.47 9.33
C LYS A 61 5.57 8.04 10.65
N HIS A 62 5.04 9.01 11.40
CA HIS A 62 4.37 8.74 12.66
C HIS A 62 3.09 7.92 12.46
N TYR A 63 2.25 8.29 11.48
CA TYR A 63 1.07 7.52 11.12
C TYR A 63 1.40 6.06 10.77
N TYR A 64 2.43 5.85 9.95
CA TYR A 64 2.83 4.52 9.52
C TYR A 64 3.26 3.64 10.70
N GLN A 65 4.13 4.18 11.57
CA GLN A 65 4.70 3.43 12.69
C GLN A 65 3.68 3.21 13.82
N GLU A 66 2.89 4.22 14.15
CA GLU A 66 2.01 4.20 15.33
C GLU A 66 0.59 3.75 15.04
N TYR A 67 0.11 3.87 13.80
CA TYR A 67 -1.23 3.45 13.41
C TYR A 67 -1.20 2.26 12.43
N ALA A 68 -0.64 2.45 11.23
CA ALA A 68 -0.73 1.45 10.17
C ALA A 68 -0.09 0.11 10.58
N CYS A 69 1.13 0.16 11.12
CA CYS A 69 1.85 -1.02 11.57
C CYS A 69 1.19 -1.72 12.77
N LYS A 70 0.37 -1.04 13.57
CA LYS A 70 -0.25 -1.62 14.77
C LYS A 70 -1.67 -2.13 14.53
N TYR A 71 -2.48 -1.40 13.76
CA TYR A 71 -3.91 -1.66 13.61
C TYR A 71 -4.30 -2.26 12.24
N LEU A 72 -3.50 -2.06 11.19
CA LEU A 72 -3.78 -2.59 9.85
C LEU A 72 -3.11 -3.95 9.57
N THR A 73 -2.71 -4.64 10.63
CA THR A 73 -1.94 -5.90 10.56
C THR A 73 -2.68 -7.03 9.87
N HIS A 74 -4.00 -7.07 10.01
CA HIS A 74 -4.86 -8.08 9.41
C HIS A 74 -5.04 -7.89 7.89
N LEU A 75 -4.91 -6.66 7.39
CA LEU A 75 -5.06 -6.32 5.97
C LEU A 75 -3.73 -6.46 5.22
N SER A 76 -2.63 -6.13 5.89
CA SER A 76 -1.30 -6.11 5.29
C SER A 76 -0.32 -7.01 6.08
N PRO A 77 -0.37 -8.35 5.89
CA PRO A 77 0.45 -9.29 6.66
C PRO A 77 1.95 -9.11 6.42
N LYS A 78 2.35 -8.60 5.25
CA LYS A 78 3.75 -8.34 4.88
C LYS A 78 4.12 -6.87 5.09
N ARG A 79 4.29 -6.47 6.36
CA ARG A 79 4.76 -5.12 6.73
C ARG A 79 6.25 -4.97 6.41
N VAL A 80 6.63 -3.79 5.97
CA VAL A 80 8.02 -3.41 5.71
C VAL A 80 8.41 -2.24 6.62
N PRO A 81 9.71 -2.02 6.92
CA PRO A 81 10.12 -0.83 7.65
C PRO A 81 9.81 0.44 6.84
N TYR A 82 9.60 1.58 7.51
CA TYR A 82 9.20 2.86 6.90
C TYR A 82 10.04 3.24 5.67
N ASN A 83 11.37 3.15 5.74
CA ASN A 83 12.23 3.50 4.60
C ASN A 83 11.93 2.63 3.38
N ARG A 84 11.70 1.32 3.59
CA ARG A 84 11.33 0.41 2.51
C ARG A 84 9.93 0.70 1.99
N PHE A 85 9.01 1.16 2.84
CA PHE A 85 7.71 1.63 2.39
C PHE A 85 7.84 2.82 1.45
N VAL A 86 8.65 3.83 1.79
CA VAL A 86 8.86 5.03 0.94
C VAL A 86 9.46 4.67 -0.43
N GLU A 87 10.32 3.65 -0.48
CA GLU A 87 10.81 3.11 -1.76
C GLU A 87 9.67 2.49 -2.59
N LEU A 88 8.81 1.69 -1.96
CA LEU A 88 7.67 1.04 -2.62
C LEU A 88 6.59 2.04 -3.05
N GLU A 89 6.35 3.08 -2.27
CA GLU A 89 5.45 4.19 -2.61
C GLU A 89 5.84 4.81 -3.95
N LYS A 90 7.14 5.06 -4.15
CA LYS A 90 7.65 5.58 -5.41
C LYS A 90 7.44 4.58 -6.55
N GLU A 91 7.79 3.31 -6.34
CA GLU A 91 7.57 2.27 -7.37
C GLU A 91 6.08 2.15 -7.75
N CYS A 92 5.17 2.27 -6.78
CA CYS A 92 3.73 2.09 -6.99
C CYS A 92 3.03 3.30 -7.66
N CYS A 93 3.49 4.52 -7.38
CA CYS A 93 2.86 5.75 -7.87
C CYS A 93 3.46 6.30 -9.17
N PHE A 94 4.59 5.75 -9.67
CA PHE A 94 5.28 6.20 -10.88
C PHE A 94 5.20 5.20 -12.07
N TYR A 95 4.12 4.44 -12.18
CA TYR A 95 3.82 3.67 -13.40
C TYR A 95 3.24 4.54 -14.52
#